data_AF-A0A7K1FUA1-F1
#
_entry.id   AF-A0A7K1FUA1-F1
#
_cell.length_a   1.000
_cell.length_b   1.000
_cell.length_c   1.000
_cell.angle_alpha   90.00
_cell.angle_beta   90.00
_cell.angle_gamma   90.00
#
_symmetry.space_group_name_H-M   'P 1'
#
loop_
_entity.id
_entity.type
_entity.pdbx_description
1 polymer ?
#
loop_
_entity_poly.entity_id
_entity_poly.type
_entity_poly.pdbx_seq_one_letter_code
_entity_poly.pdbx_strand_id
1 'polypeptide(L)'
;MKSIIFILISFLLISCRTNSKLTGEYQANLSDSTNYTFNLSAKQYTHKWPGGTFSKGKFKILDLSSEKKLLVCNELVLKRANGVIKEANGSGDSINIGTYTAYKNFGATVFEITSKEKTLRYRKTYANELQKTESEGIMVKIK
;
A
#
# COMPACT_ATOMS: atom_id res chain seq x y z
N MET A 1 21.62 -19.94 -45.44
CA MET A 1 20.81 -19.14 -44.48
C MET A 1 20.82 -19.84 -43.11
N LYS A 2 21.92 -19.74 -42.34
CA LYS A 2 22.04 -20.42 -41.03
C LYS A 2 22.56 -19.52 -39.90
N SER A 3 22.74 -18.22 -40.14
CA SER A 3 23.45 -17.34 -39.20
C SER A 3 22.59 -16.28 -38.51
N ILE A 4 21.27 -16.27 -38.71
CA ILE A 4 20.39 -15.24 -38.12
C ILE A 4 19.78 -15.70 -36.77
N ILE A 5 19.73 -17.01 -36.51
CA ILE A 5 19.09 -17.56 -35.30
C ILE A 5 19.95 -17.35 -34.03
N PHE A 6 21.27 -17.16 -34.17
CA PHE A 6 22.14 -16.96 -33.01
C PHE A 6 22.07 -15.56 -32.39
N ILE A 7 21.56 -14.56 -33.11
CA ILE A 7 21.44 -13.18 -32.60
C ILE A 7 20.16 -12.99 -31.78
N LEU A 8 19.12 -13.81 -31.99
CA LEU A 8 17.88 -13.71 -31.23
C LEU A 8 17.98 -14.31 -29.81
N ILE A 9 18.93 -15.22 -29.58
CA ILE A 9 19.13 -15.89 -28.28
C ILE A 9 20.01 -15.05 -27.34
N SER A 10 20.90 -14.21 -27.87
CA SER A 10 21.75 -13.33 -27.05
C SER A 10 20.99 -12.16 -26.41
N PHE A 11 19.84 -11.74 -26.97
CA PHE A 11 18.97 -10.73 -26.33
C PHE A 11 18.09 -11.29 -25.21
N LEU A 12 17.88 -12.61 -25.13
CA LEU A 12 17.13 -13.24 -24.03
C LEU A 12 17.98 -13.40 -22.74
N LEU A 13 19.31 -13.30 -22.85
CA LEU A 13 20.23 -13.44 -21.71
C LEU A 13 20.62 -12.11 -21.06
N ILE A 14 20.14 -10.97 -21.59
CA ILE A 14 20.26 -9.66 -20.93
C ILE A 14 18.98 -9.34 -20.16
N SER A 15 18.36 -10.34 -19.54
CA SER A 15 17.62 -10.09 -18.30
C SER A 15 18.68 -9.90 -17.21
N CYS A 16 19.24 -8.69 -17.15
CA CYS A 16 19.97 -8.24 -15.98
C CYS A 16 18.94 -8.11 -14.86
N ARG A 17 18.56 -9.25 -14.27
CA ARG A 17 17.75 -9.36 -13.06
C ARG A 17 18.62 -8.93 -11.88
N THR A 18 19.02 -7.66 -11.86
CA THR A 18 19.31 -6.99 -10.60
C THR A 18 17.98 -6.61 -9.96
N ASN A 19 17.15 -7.62 -9.70
CA ASN A 19 16.14 -7.52 -8.66
C ASN A 19 16.93 -7.51 -7.36
N SER A 20 17.38 -6.33 -6.92
CA SER A 20 17.82 -6.20 -5.55
C SER A 20 16.63 -6.63 -4.70
N LYS A 21 16.73 -7.83 -4.11
CA LYS A 21 15.74 -8.28 -3.16
C LYS A 21 15.83 -7.27 -2.03
N LEU A 22 14.78 -6.47 -1.88
CA LEU A 22 14.68 -5.56 -0.77
C LEU A 22 14.59 -6.42 0.49
N THR A 23 15.64 -6.39 1.30
CA THR A 23 15.80 -7.23 2.50
C THR A 23 16.12 -6.38 3.71
N GLY A 24 15.68 -6.83 4.88
CA GLY A 24 15.89 -6.14 6.15
C GLY A 24 14.57 -5.62 6.74
N GLU A 25 14.71 -4.81 7.78
CA GLU A 25 13.60 -4.16 8.47
C GLU A 25 13.51 -2.70 8.07
N TYR A 26 12.33 -2.28 7.65
CA TYR A 26 12.06 -0.91 7.21
C TYR A 26 10.88 -0.32 7.95
N GLN A 27 10.95 0.96 8.26
CA GLN A 27 9.90 1.70 8.94
C GLN A 27 9.30 2.77 8.01
N ALA A 28 7.97 2.80 7.94
CA ALA A 28 7.20 3.89 7.35
C ALA A 28 6.55 4.68 8.47
N ASN A 29 7.01 5.93 8.67
CA ASN A 29 6.43 6.87 9.64
C ASN A 29 5.30 7.64 8.97
N LEU A 30 4.07 7.46 9.47
CA LEU A 30 2.89 8.16 8.97
C LEU A 30 2.72 9.50 9.70
N SER A 31 1.94 10.41 9.11
CA SER A 31 1.76 11.79 9.58
C SER A 31 1.11 11.93 10.95
N ASP A 32 0.42 10.90 11.42
CA ASP A 32 -0.36 10.87 12.65
C ASP A 32 0.37 10.19 13.82
N SER A 33 1.70 10.05 13.77
CA SER A 33 2.52 9.27 14.72
C SER A 33 2.24 7.76 14.71
N THR A 34 1.51 7.29 13.69
CA THR A 34 1.33 5.88 13.41
C THR A 34 2.53 5.36 12.62
N ASN A 35 3.09 4.22 13.01
CA ASN A 35 4.25 3.65 12.32
C ASN A 35 3.98 2.23 11.87
N TYR A 36 4.42 1.90 10.65
CA TYR A 36 4.54 0.52 10.19
C TYR A 36 6.01 0.12 10.16
N THR A 37 6.32 -1.03 10.73
CA THR A 37 7.63 -1.67 10.58
C THR A 37 7.45 -2.96 9.80
N PHE A 38 8.17 -3.10 8.69
CA PHE A 38 8.13 -4.26 7.80
C PHE A 38 9.43 -5.03 7.90
N ASN A 39 9.35 -6.30 8.27
CA ASN A 39 10.42 -7.27 8.08
C ASN A 39 10.22 -7.95 6.72
N LEU A 40 11.00 -7.53 5.72
CA LEU A 40 10.85 -7.98 4.33
C LEU A 40 11.25 -9.44 4.12
N SER A 41 12.19 -9.93 4.92
CA SER A 41 12.62 -11.33 4.88
C SER A 41 11.54 -12.26 5.42
N ALA A 42 10.94 -11.90 6.57
CA ALA A 42 9.89 -12.69 7.21
C ALA A 42 8.48 -12.45 6.61
N LYS A 43 8.33 -11.40 5.78
CA LYS A 43 7.03 -10.93 5.25
C LYS A 43 6.01 -10.63 6.35
N GLN A 44 6.50 -10.02 7.43
CA GLN A 44 5.72 -9.66 8.61
C GLN A 44 5.80 -8.18 8.89
N TYR A 45 4.71 -7.60 9.36
CA TYR A 45 4.70 -6.20 9.77
C TYR A 45 4.21 -6.04 11.21
N THR A 46 4.63 -4.96 11.84
CA THR A 46 4.01 -4.42 13.04
C THR A 46 3.47 -3.03 12.73
N HIS A 47 2.33 -2.71 13.31
CA HIS A 47 1.65 -1.43 13.17
C HIS A 47 1.40 -0.85 14.54
N LYS A 48 2.07 0.26 14.84
CA LYS A 48 1.97 1.00 16.09
C LYS A 48 1.03 2.17 15.91
N TRP A 49 -0.05 2.19 16.68
CA TRP A 49 -0.98 3.32 16.75
C TRP A 49 -0.46 4.42 17.67
N PRO A 50 -0.97 5.66 17.57
CA PRO A 50 -0.50 6.79 18.37
C PRO A 50 -0.64 6.56 19.88
N GLY A 51 -1.66 5.81 20.30
CA GLY A 51 -1.86 5.38 21.69
C GLY A 51 -0.93 4.25 22.18
N GLY A 52 0.09 3.87 21.40
CA GLY A 52 1.06 2.84 21.78
C GLY A 52 0.57 1.40 21.63
N THR A 53 -0.68 1.18 21.17
CA THR A 53 -1.18 -0.16 20.84
C THR A 53 -0.49 -0.69 19.59
N PHE A 54 -0.09 -1.96 19.61
CA PHE A 54 0.56 -2.63 18.50
C PHE A 54 -0.35 -3.72 17.91
N SER A 55 -0.39 -3.80 16.60
CA SER A 55 -0.89 -4.97 15.87
C SER A 55 0.25 -5.58 15.05
N LYS A 56 0.15 -6.88 14.78
CA LYS A 56 1.11 -7.62 13.96
C LYS A 56 0.35 -8.34 12.86
N GLY A 57 0.96 -8.44 11.69
CA GLY A 57 0.35 -9.14 10.56
C GLY A 57 1.38 -9.63 9.56
N LYS A 58 0.89 -10.20 8.47
CA LYS A 58 1.68 -10.63 7.32
C LYS A 58 1.37 -9.74 6.13
N PHE A 59 2.28 -9.70 5.18
CA PHE A 59 2.01 -9.03 3.91
C PHE A 59 2.50 -9.87 2.74
N LYS A 60 1.95 -9.58 1.56
CA LYS A 60 2.45 -10.07 0.28
C LYS A 60 3.26 -8.97 -0.41
N ILE A 61 4.30 -9.37 -1.13
CA ILE A 61 5.07 -8.47 -2.00
C ILE A 61 4.65 -8.76 -3.44
N LEU A 62 4.29 -7.72 -4.18
CA LEU A 62 4.04 -7.79 -5.61
C LEU A 62 5.03 -6.86 -6.31
N ASP A 63 5.88 -7.41 -7.16
CA ASP A 63 6.82 -6.62 -7.95
C ASP A 63 6.09 -6.08 -9.20
N LEU A 64 5.98 -4.76 -9.33
CA LEU A 64 5.39 -4.10 -10.50
C LEU A 64 6.45 -3.76 -11.54
N SER A 65 7.65 -3.40 -11.08
CA SER A 65 8.85 -3.19 -11.89
C SER A 65 10.10 -3.40 -11.04
N SER A 66 11.29 -3.23 -11.61
CA SER A 66 12.55 -3.22 -10.86
C SER A 66 12.55 -2.19 -9.72
N GLU A 67 11.93 -1.03 -9.97
CA GLU A 67 11.89 0.10 -9.04
C GLU A 67 10.63 0.17 -8.20
N LYS A 68 9.52 -0.44 -8.63
CA LYS A 68 8.22 -0.32 -7.97
C LYS A 68 7.71 -1.66 -7.44
N LYS A 69 7.32 -1.69 -6.17
CA LYS A 69 6.79 -2.87 -5.46
C LYS A 69 5.55 -2.50 -4.65
N LEU A 70 4.66 -3.45 -4.41
CA LEU A 70 3.53 -3.30 -3.50
C LEU A 70 3.74 -4.20 -2.29
N LEU A 71 3.54 -3.66 -1.08
CA LEU A 71 3.34 -4.43 0.14
C LEU A 71 1.85 -4.42 0.45
N VAL A 72 1.20 -5.58 0.38
CA VAL A 72 -0.24 -5.73 0.64
C VAL A 72 -0.42 -6.41 2.00
N CYS A 73 -0.81 -5.65 3.02
CA CYS A 73 -1.02 -6.13 4.37
C CYS A 73 -2.27 -7.02 4.45
N ASN A 74 -2.25 -8.05 5.29
CA ASN A 74 -3.37 -8.99 5.43
C ASN A 74 -4.47 -8.52 6.41
N GLU A 75 -4.52 -7.23 6.73
CA GLU A 75 -5.57 -6.64 7.55
C GLU A 75 -6.78 -6.19 6.73
N LEU A 76 -7.92 -6.08 7.40
CA LEU A 76 -9.13 -5.48 6.85
C LEU A 76 -9.33 -4.10 7.48
N VAL A 77 -9.34 -3.05 6.66
CA VAL A 77 -9.53 -1.67 7.10
C VAL A 77 -11.00 -1.29 6.98
N LEU A 78 -11.64 -1.09 8.13
CA LEU A 78 -12.98 -0.52 8.24
C LEU A 78 -12.85 0.86 8.90
N LYS A 79 -13.34 1.90 8.23
CA LYS A 79 -13.45 3.24 8.85
C LYS A 79 -14.90 3.59 9.07
N ARG A 80 -15.20 4.17 10.23
CA ARG A 80 -16.53 4.70 10.53
C ARG A 80 -16.86 5.80 9.52
N ALA A 81 -18.05 5.71 8.95
CA ALA A 81 -18.64 6.71 8.08
C ALA A 81 -19.95 7.17 8.71
N ASN A 82 -20.12 8.48 8.84
CA ASN A 82 -21.36 9.08 9.31
C ASN A 82 -21.95 9.89 8.17
N GLY A 83 -23.28 9.90 8.07
CA GLY A 83 -23.96 10.69 7.07
C GLY A 83 -25.36 11.09 7.50
N VAL A 84 -26.00 11.85 6.62
CA VAL A 84 -27.35 12.36 6.80
C VAL A 84 -28.26 11.59 5.85
N ILE A 85 -29.39 11.12 6.37
CA ILE A 85 -30.47 10.52 5.59
C ILE A 85 -31.33 11.67 5.06
N LYS A 86 -31.47 11.74 3.75
CA LYS A 86 -32.24 12.77 3.05
C LYS A 86 -33.45 12.14 2.37
N GLU A 87 -34.58 12.81 2.44
CA GLU A 87 -35.82 12.44 1.75
C GLU A 87 -36.34 13.64 0.97
N ALA A 88 -37.07 13.40 -0.12
CA ALA A 88 -37.74 14.47 -0.84
C ALA A 88 -39.07 14.82 -0.14
N ASN A 89 -39.30 16.10 0.14
CA ASN A 89 -40.61 16.55 0.62
C ASN A 89 -41.64 16.60 -0.53
N GLY A 90 -42.89 16.93 -0.22
CA GLY A 90 -43.96 17.05 -1.22
C GLY A 90 -43.73 18.12 -2.30
N SER A 91 -42.78 19.03 -2.10
CA SER A 91 -42.36 20.05 -3.08
C SER A 91 -41.14 19.60 -3.91
N GLY A 92 -40.58 18.42 -3.64
CA GLY A 92 -39.37 17.90 -4.28
C GLY A 92 -38.06 18.38 -3.64
N ASP A 93 -38.10 19.17 -2.57
CA ASP A 93 -36.90 19.60 -1.86
C ASP A 93 -36.32 18.48 -1.00
N SER A 94 -34.99 18.39 -0.94
CA SER A 94 -34.30 17.46 -0.06
C SER A 94 -34.35 17.95 1.39
N ILE A 95 -35.06 17.24 2.26
CA ILE A 95 -35.08 17.45 3.71
C ILE A 95 -34.23 16.42 4.45
N ASN A 96 -33.64 16.80 5.58
CA ASN A 96 -32.92 15.88 6.47
C ASN A 96 -33.94 15.18 7.40
N ILE A 97 -33.97 13.86 7.37
CA ILE A 97 -34.88 13.05 8.21
C ILE A 97 -34.15 12.22 9.27
N GLY A 98 -32.81 12.27 9.31
CA GLY A 98 -32.03 11.53 10.29
C GLY A 98 -30.55 11.44 9.96
N THR A 99 -29.82 10.71 10.79
CA THR A 99 -28.41 10.41 10.59
C THR A 99 -28.19 8.91 10.58
N TYR A 100 -27.12 8.47 9.94
CA TYR A 100 -26.68 7.09 10.00
C TYR A 100 -25.21 7.00 10.38
N THR A 101 -24.88 5.91 11.06
CA THR A 101 -23.50 5.48 11.30
C THR A 101 -23.30 4.13 10.63
N ALA A 102 -22.33 4.05 9.75
CA ALA A 102 -21.94 2.84 9.04
C ALA A 102 -20.42 2.65 9.10
N TYR A 103 -19.96 1.50 8.61
CA TYR A 103 -18.54 1.26 8.37
C TYR A 103 -18.32 1.10 6.88
N LYS A 104 -17.40 1.89 6.32
CA LYS A 104 -16.94 1.73 4.96
C LYS A 104 -15.75 0.78 4.93
N ASN A 105 -15.81 -0.20 4.04
CA ASN A 105 -14.75 -1.18 3.83
C ASN A 105 -13.73 -0.67 2.80
N PHE A 106 -12.51 -0.41 3.25
CA PHE A 106 -11.41 0.04 2.39
C PHE A 106 -10.55 -1.12 1.87
N GLY A 107 -10.78 -2.35 2.33
CA GLY A 107 -9.98 -3.52 2.00
C GLY A 107 -8.66 -3.54 2.78
N ALA A 108 -7.61 -4.07 2.15
CA ALA A 108 -6.27 -4.14 2.75
C ALA A 108 -5.54 -2.81 2.69
N THR A 109 -4.68 -2.54 3.67
CA THR A 109 -3.66 -1.49 3.54
C THR A 109 -2.61 -1.90 2.51
N VAL A 110 -2.31 -0.98 1.59
CA VAL A 110 -1.33 -1.16 0.53
C VAL A 110 -0.27 -0.08 0.65
N PHE A 111 1.00 -0.48 0.64
CA PHE A 111 2.13 0.42 0.49
C PHE A 111 2.75 0.23 -0.88
N GLU A 112 2.70 1.27 -1.72
CA GLU A 112 3.48 1.31 -2.95
C GLU A 112 4.86 1.84 -2.65
N ILE A 113 5.88 1.03 -2.89
CA ILE A 113 7.28 1.36 -2.65
C ILE A 113 7.94 1.65 -3.97
N THR A 114 8.57 2.81 -4.09
CA THR A 114 9.36 3.23 -5.24
C THR A 114 10.80 3.45 -4.81
N SER A 115 11.71 2.71 -5.43
CA SER A 115 13.16 2.86 -5.25
C SER A 115 13.70 3.83 -6.28
N LYS A 116 14.05 5.06 -5.85
CA LYS A 116 14.71 6.05 -6.69
C LYS A 116 15.96 6.56 -6.00
N GLU A 117 17.10 6.54 -6.68
CA GLU A 117 18.35 7.16 -6.19
C GLU A 117 18.74 6.69 -4.77
N LYS A 118 18.70 5.37 -4.53
CA LYS A 118 18.98 4.73 -3.22
C LYS A 118 17.99 5.07 -2.09
N THR A 119 16.96 5.87 -2.36
CA THR A 119 15.90 6.20 -1.41
C THR A 119 14.65 5.38 -1.72
N LEU A 120 14.04 4.81 -0.69
CA LEU A 120 12.76 4.13 -0.80
C LEU A 120 11.65 5.08 -0.39
N ARG A 121 10.84 5.48 -1.35
CA ARG A 121 9.64 6.27 -1.09
C ARG A 121 8.45 5.33 -0.95
N TYR A 122 7.52 5.65 -0.06
CA TYR A 122 6.26 4.94 0.06
C TYR A 122 5.08 5.85 -0.24
N ARG A 123 4.02 5.26 -0.79
CA ARG A 123 2.67 5.80 -0.86
C ARG A 123 1.73 4.79 -0.21
N LYS A 124 1.07 5.16 0.88
CA LYS A 124 0.05 4.36 1.55
C LYS A 124 -1.31 4.63 0.92
N THR A 125 -2.03 3.57 0.62
CA THR A 125 -3.41 3.58 0.11
C THR A 125 -4.15 2.34 0.62
N TYR A 126 -5.38 2.12 0.14
CA TYR A 126 -6.15 0.91 0.42
C TYR A 126 -6.58 0.20 -0.85
N ALA A 127 -6.77 -1.11 -0.76
CA ALA A 127 -7.08 -1.97 -1.90
C ALA A 127 -8.34 -1.56 -2.69
N ASN A 128 -9.35 -1.00 -2.00
CA ASN A 128 -10.58 -0.55 -2.65
C ASN A 128 -10.53 0.91 -3.13
N GLU A 129 -9.45 1.65 -2.86
CA GLU A 129 -9.28 3.06 -3.22
C GLU A 129 -7.84 3.36 -3.69
N LEU A 130 -7.26 2.50 -4.52
CA LEU A 130 -5.85 2.59 -4.94
C LEU A 130 -5.44 3.96 -5.51
N GLN A 131 -6.37 4.69 -6.13
CA GLN A 131 -6.16 6.03 -6.67
C GLN A 131 -5.95 7.10 -5.59
N LYS A 132 -6.42 6.89 -4.36
CA LYS A 132 -6.35 7.86 -3.27
C LYS A 132 -5.10 7.64 -2.43
N THR A 133 -4.31 8.70 -2.25
CA THR A 133 -3.18 8.69 -1.32
C THR A 133 -3.68 9.01 0.09
N GLU A 134 -3.38 8.12 1.03
CA GLU A 134 -3.70 8.34 2.45
C GLU A 134 -2.51 8.96 3.20
N SER A 135 -1.29 8.57 2.82
CA SER A 135 -0.05 9.11 3.36
C SER A 135 1.10 8.76 2.42
N GLU A 136 2.17 9.52 2.46
CA GLU A 136 3.38 9.26 1.69
C GLU A 136 4.61 9.71 2.47
N GLY A 137 5.77 9.16 2.12
CA GLY A 137 7.02 9.50 2.78
C GLY A 137 8.18 8.63 2.35
N ILE A 138 9.17 8.53 3.22
CA ILE A 138 10.38 7.73 3.00
C ILE A 138 10.35 6.53 3.95
N MET A 139 10.63 5.34 3.42
CA MET A 139 10.91 4.17 4.25
C MET A 139 12.35 4.24 4.75
N VAL A 140 12.52 4.17 6.06
CA VAL A 140 13.84 4.18 6.70
C VAL A 140 14.24 2.75 7.03
N LYS A 141 15.42 2.32 6.59
CA LYS A 141 15.97 1.03 7.00
C LYS A 141 16.41 1.12 8.46
N ILE A 142 15.95 0.18 9.29
CA ILE A 142 16.26 0.16 10.73
C ILE A 142 17.13 -1.04 11.14
N LYS A 143 17.11 -2.14 10.37
CA LYS A 143 18.01 -3.30 10.51
C LYS A 143 18.30 -3.93 9.15
#